data_AF-C5DI05-F1
#
_entry.id   AF-C5DI05-F1
#
_cell.length_a   1.000
_cell.length_b   1.000
_cell.length_c   1.000
_cell.angle_alpha   90.00
_cell.angle_beta   90.00
_cell.angle_gamma   90.00
#
_symmetry.space_group_name_H-M   'P 1'
#
loop_
_entity.id
_entity.type
_entity.pdbx_description
1 polymer ?
#
loop_
_entity_poly.entity_id
_entity_poly.type
_entity_poly.pdbx_seq_one_letter_code
_entity_poly.pdbx_strand_id
1 'polypeptide(L)'
;MDYANLLKAEIAKKQKAIASSNRPSETPWLTQQQDEGDGLESKMLRSTEAQDNQEQKPPLEHDVREVFREQGKSKETDSKSAASASRLRTRPGRIAKVLADERKLDTAISATEIGDVEQEAHLSLKCNLYIHLLLQLWQEECYKPELILETKKALYPLVLKLRKRRLSSEFLTSLATILFHTQQHQFPQATQSYMKLSIGNVAWPIGVTSVGIHARSAHERIQGKDKIANVMLDEHTRLWITSVKRLITFAEALERRKKSQHANE
;
A
#
# COMPACT_ATOMS: atom_id res chain seq x y z
N MET A 1 -27.78 -32.07 26.42
CA MET A 1 -27.98 -30.85 25.59
C MET A 1 -27.12 -30.97 24.34
N ASP A 2 -27.68 -31.47 23.24
CA ASP A 2 -26.95 -31.78 22.00
C ASP A 2 -26.67 -30.53 21.16
N TYR A 3 -25.57 -29.85 21.50
CA TYR A 3 -25.07 -28.66 20.79
C TYR A 3 -24.85 -28.88 19.28
N ALA A 4 -24.51 -30.10 18.88
CA ALA A 4 -24.27 -30.45 17.49
C ALA A 4 -25.54 -30.35 16.61
N ASN A 5 -26.71 -30.65 17.17
CA ASN A 5 -27.98 -30.56 16.45
C ASN A 5 -28.44 -29.10 16.32
N LEU A 6 -28.18 -28.29 17.35
CA LEU A 6 -28.45 -26.84 17.32
C LEU A 6 -27.60 -26.13 16.26
N LEU A 7 -26.31 -26.48 16.16
CA LEU A 7 -25.39 -25.91 15.18
C LEU A 7 -25.78 -26.28 13.74
N LYS A 8 -26.17 -27.54 13.51
CA LYS A 8 -26.65 -27.99 12.18
C LYS A 8 -27.92 -27.26 11.75
N ALA A 9 -28.86 -27.03 12.68
CA ALA A 9 -30.07 -26.26 12.42
C ALA A 9 -29.76 -24.80 12.04
N GLU A 10 -28.80 -24.18 12.74
CA GLU A 10 -28.41 -22.78 12.48
C GLU A 10 -27.68 -22.62 11.15
N ILE A 11 -26.81 -23.58 10.77
CA ILE A 11 -26.12 -23.59 9.48
C ILE A 11 -27.11 -23.76 8.33
N ALA A 12 -28.09 -24.67 8.47
CA ALA A 12 -29.13 -24.86 7.46
C ALA A 12 -30.01 -23.62 7.25
N LYS A 13 -30.30 -22.88 8.34
CA LYS A 13 -31.05 -21.63 8.29
C LYS A 13 -30.29 -20.54 7.54
N LYS A 14 -28.98 -20.41 7.77
CA LYS A 14 -28.14 -19.44 7.04
C LYS A 14 -27.95 -19.80 5.56
N GLN A 15 -27.83 -21.07 5.21
CA GLN A 15 -27.72 -21.50 3.82
C GLN A 15 -28.99 -21.19 3.01
N LYS A 16 -30.18 -21.37 3.60
CA LYS A 16 -31.45 -20.99 2.96
C LYS A 16 -31.59 -19.48 2.77
N ALA A 17 -31.13 -18.66 3.72
CA ALA A 17 -31.14 -17.20 3.60
C ALA A 17 -30.22 -16.69 2.48
N ILE A 18 -29.05 -17.33 2.32
CA ILE A 18 -28.11 -17.02 1.22
C ILE A 18 -28.72 -17.41 -0.13
N ALA A 19 -29.41 -18.56 -0.20
CA ALA A 19 -30.09 -18.99 -1.42
C ALA A 19 -31.27 -18.08 -1.82
N SER A 20 -32.01 -17.52 -0.85
CA SER A 20 -33.09 -16.56 -1.13
C SER A 20 -32.59 -15.18 -1.56
N SER A 21 -31.37 -14.81 -1.16
CA SER A 21 -30.76 -13.51 -1.51
C SER A 21 -30.19 -13.46 -2.93
N ASN A 22 -30.04 -14.60 -3.62
CA ASN A 22 -29.27 -14.70 -4.86
C ASN A 22 -30.12 -14.95 -6.12
N ARG A 23 -31.41 -14.62 -6.09
CA ARG A 23 -32.24 -14.58 -7.31
C ARG A 23 -32.14 -13.20 -7.98
N PRO A 24 -31.66 -13.08 -9.23
CA PRO A 24 -31.78 -11.84 -9.99
C PRO A 24 -33.26 -11.60 -10.33
N SER A 25 -33.74 -10.38 -10.10
CA SER A 25 -35.05 -9.93 -10.56
C SER A 25 -34.99 -9.65 -12.06
N GLU A 26 -35.67 -10.46 -12.87
CA GLU A 26 -35.97 -10.15 -14.26
C GLU A 26 -37.08 -9.08 -14.32
N THR A 27 -36.75 -7.95 -14.93
CA THR A 27 -37.68 -6.85 -15.26
C THR A 27 -38.47 -7.16 -16.53
N PRO A 28 -39.78 -6.88 -16.60
CA PRO A 28 -40.47 -6.65 -17.87
C PRO A 28 -40.66 -5.15 -18.10
N TRP A 29 -39.94 -4.57 -19.07
CA TRP A 29 -40.25 -3.23 -19.57
C TRP A 29 -41.38 -3.31 -20.59
N LEU A 30 -42.42 -2.50 -20.38
CA LEU A 30 -43.61 -2.35 -21.20
C LEU A 30 -43.40 -1.23 -22.24
N THR A 31 -43.66 -1.51 -23.51
CA THR A 31 -43.73 -0.53 -24.60
C THR A 31 -44.99 0.33 -24.48
N GLN A 32 -44.88 1.66 -24.49
CA GLN A 32 -45.91 2.55 -25.03
C GLN A 32 -45.39 3.96 -25.38
N GLN A 33 -46.11 4.57 -26.30
CA GLN A 33 -45.75 5.58 -27.30
C GLN A 33 -45.78 7.06 -26.86
N GLN A 34 -45.03 7.87 -27.64
CA GLN A 34 -45.29 9.23 -28.15
C GLN A 34 -45.55 10.40 -27.19
N ASP A 35 -44.71 11.45 -27.27
CA ASP A 35 -45.14 12.79 -27.71
C ASP A 35 -43.97 13.66 -28.22
N GLU A 36 -44.34 14.70 -28.97
CA GLU A 36 -43.67 15.56 -29.96
C GLU A 36 -42.42 16.38 -29.58
N GLY A 37 -41.65 16.82 -30.59
CA GLY A 37 -40.93 18.10 -30.54
C GLY A 37 -39.60 18.25 -31.29
N ASP A 38 -39.69 18.78 -32.51
CA ASP A 38 -38.79 19.79 -33.12
C ASP A 38 -37.56 19.38 -33.98
N GLY A 39 -37.71 19.61 -35.29
CA GLY A 39 -36.82 20.44 -36.11
C GLY A 39 -35.37 20.01 -36.39
N LEU A 40 -35.11 19.51 -37.60
CA LEU A 40 -34.34 20.20 -38.65
C LEU A 40 -33.98 19.22 -39.79
N GLU A 41 -34.45 19.54 -40.99
CA GLU A 41 -34.15 18.86 -42.24
C GLU A 41 -32.67 18.96 -42.64
N SER A 42 -32.15 17.90 -43.28
CA SER A 42 -31.26 18.02 -44.44
C SER A 42 -31.34 16.76 -45.30
N LYS A 43 -31.91 16.92 -46.50
CA LYS A 43 -31.92 15.99 -47.63
C LYS A 43 -30.51 15.72 -48.14
N MET A 44 -30.23 14.49 -48.59
CA MET A 44 -29.89 14.23 -50.00
C MET A 44 -29.81 12.74 -50.34
N LEU A 45 -30.13 12.45 -51.60
CA LEU A 45 -30.49 11.17 -52.19
C LEU A 45 -29.28 10.40 -52.79
N ARG A 46 -29.34 9.07 -52.65
CA ARG A 46 -29.20 8.02 -53.69
C ARG A 46 -27.90 7.95 -54.52
N SER A 47 -27.20 6.83 -54.45
CA SER A 47 -27.11 5.81 -55.52
C SER A 47 -26.23 4.61 -55.11
N THR A 48 -26.70 3.44 -55.52
CA THR A 48 -26.11 2.09 -55.54
C THR A 48 -24.77 2.02 -56.28
N GLU A 49 -23.86 1.16 -55.83
CA GLU A 49 -23.29 0.05 -56.64
C GLU A 49 -22.40 -0.87 -55.79
N ALA A 50 -22.43 -2.15 -56.15
CA ALA A 50 -21.92 -3.31 -55.43
C ALA A 50 -20.53 -3.75 -55.92
N GLN A 51 -19.75 -4.37 -55.02
CA GLN A 51 -18.66 -5.33 -55.27
C GLN A 51 -18.35 -5.99 -53.91
N ASP A 52 -18.86 -7.19 -53.62
CA ASP A 52 -18.27 -8.51 -53.93
C ASP A 52 -16.90 -8.74 -53.24
N ASN A 53 -16.87 -9.48 -52.12
CA ASN A 53 -16.27 -10.83 -52.11
C ASN A 53 -16.47 -11.57 -50.76
N GLN A 54 -16.60 -12.89 -50.92
CA GLN A 54 -16.82 -14.05 -50.03
C GLN A 54 -15.99 -14.07 -48.73
N GLU A 55 -16.54 -14.36 -47.55
CA GLU A 55 -17.02 -15.65 -47.00
C GLU A 55 -15.89 -16.62 -46.60
N GLN A 56 -15.68 -16.79 -45.28
CA GLN A 56 -15.33 -18.07 -44.65
C GLN A 56 -15.43 -18.00 -43.10
N LYS A 57 -16.37 -18.76 -42.56
CA LYS A 57 -16.35 -19.41 -41.22
C LYS A 57 -15.79 -20.85 -41.43
N PRO A 58 -15.50 -21.70 -40.41
CA PRO A 58 -15.54 -21.61 -38.94
C PRO A 58 -14.27 -22.32 -38.33
N PRO A 59 -14.22 -23.17 -37.27
CA PRO A 59 -15.01 -23.33 -36.03
C PRO A 59 -14.17 -23.63 -34.73
N LEU A 60 -14.87 -23.67 -33.59
CA LEU A 60 -14.76 -24.65 -32.47
C LEU A 60 -13.54 -24.70 -31.52
N GLU A 61 -13.90 -24.52 -30.23
CA GLU A 61 -13.46 -25.17 -28.99
C GLU A 61 -12.27 -26.16 -29.01
N HIS A 62 -11.34 -25.97 -28.07
CA HIS A 62 -10.75 -27.10 -27.36
C HIS A 62 -10.35 -26.77 -25.91
N ASP A 63 -11.04 -27.46 -25.01
CA ASP A 63 -10.66 -27.89 -23.66
C ASP A 63 -9.16 -28.28 -23.56
N VAL A 64 -8.45 -27.77 -22.55
CA VAL A 64 -7.17 -28.36 -22.11
C VAL A 64 -7.11 -28.38 -20.58
N ARG A 65 -7.55 -29.53 -20.07
CA ARG A 65 -7.18 -30.16 -18.80
C ARG A 65 -5.67 -30.17 -18.55
N GLU A 66 -5.34 -30.18 -17.26
CA GLU A 66 -4.06 -30.53 -16.64
C GLU A 66 -3.16 -31.45 -17.47
N VAL A 67 -1.88 -31.07 -17.59
CA VAL A 67 -0.78 -32.00 -17.80
C VAL A 67 0.33 -31.69 -16.79
N PHE A 68 0.35 -32.51 -15.73
CA PHE A 68 1.54 -32.84 -14.96
C PHE A 68 2.60 -33.41 -15.92
N ARG A 69 3.82 -32.88 -15.89
CA ARG A 69 5.00 -33.60 -16.40
C ARG A 69 6.17 -33.44 -15.44
N GLU A 70 6.39 -34.51 -14.67
CA GLU A 70 7.63 -34.80 -13.96
C GLU A 70 8.75 -35.22 -14.94
N GLN A 71 9.98 -35.29 -14.37
CA GLN A 71 11.29 -35.71 -14.89
C GLN A 71 12.19 -34.52 -15.29
N GLY A 72 13.41 -34.32 -14.77
CA GLY A 72 14.22 -35.08 -13.82
C GLY A 72 15.69 -34.63 -13.87
N LYS A 73 16.18 -34.08 -12.75
CA LYS A 73 17.48 -34.32 -12.07
C LYS A 73 18.81 -34.42 -12.86
N SER A 74 19.70 -33.45 -12.60
CA SER A 74 21.16 -33.61 -12.45
C SER A 74 21.66 -32.48 -11.51
N LYS A 75 21.69 -32.68 -10.18
CA LYS A 75 22.85 -33.09 -9.35
C LYS A 75 24.17 -32.38 -9.69
N GLU A 76 24.42 -31.25 -9.02
CA GLU A 76 25.62 -30.97 -8.19
C GLU A 76 25.54 -29.54 -7.63
N THR A 77 26.19 -29.30 -6.48
CA THR A 77 26.14 -28.09 -5.61
C THR A 77 25.05 -28.04 -4.53
N ASP A 78 24.86 -29.14 -3.80
CA ASP A 78 24.15 -29.11 -2.52
C ASP A 78 25.07 -29.62 -1.40
N SER A 79 25.80 -28.71 -0.75
CA SER A 79 26.49 -29.02 0.52
C SER A 79 26.72 -27.82 1.45
N LYS A 80 26.16 -26.63 1.19
CA LYS A 80 26.35 -25.45 2.08
C LYS A 80 25.10 -24.66 2.47
N SER A 81 23.91 -24.94 1.94
CA SER A 81 22.70 -24.14 2.24
C SER A 81 21.75 -24.78 3.27
N ALA A 82 21.88 -26.08 3.55
CA ALA A 82 20.93 -26.83 4.38
C ALA A 82 21.14 -26.70 5.90
N ALA A 83 22.28 -26.16 6.36
CA ALA A 83 22.61 -26.08 7.79
C ALA A 83 22.06 -24.84 8.53
N SER A 84 21.59 -23.81 7.82
CA SER A 84 21.31 -22.48 8.42
C SER A 84 19.82 -22.19 8.68
N ALA A 85 18.93 -23.10 8.30
CA ALA A 85 17.48 -22.95 8.48
C ALA A 85 16.95 -23.89 9.57
N SER A 86 17.45 -23.76 10.80
CA SER A 86 16.74 -24.32 11.95
C SER A 86 15.36 -23.65 12.01
N ARG A 87 14.33 -24.37 11.55
CA ARG A 87 12.94 -23.96 11.67
C ARG A 87 12.65 -23.87 13.16
N LEU A 88 12.67 -22.65 13.70
CA LEU A 88 12.20 -22.37 15.06
C LEU A 88 10.72 -22.78 15.10
N ARG A 89 10.45 -23.99 15.58
CA ARG A 89 9.13 -24.64 15.50
C ARG A 89 8.08 -23.89 16.31
N THR A 90 8.52 -23.18 17.35
CA THR A 90 7.64 -22.43 18.25
C THR A 90 7.49 -20.97 17.80
N ARG A 91 6.27 -20.42 17.94
CA ARG A 91 6.01 -18.98 17.69
C ARG A 91 6.94 -18.06 18.51
N PRO A 92 7.19 -18.31 19.82
CA PRO A 92 8.14 -17.53 20.60
C PRO A 92 9.57 -17.58 20.04
N GLY A 93 10.04 -18.74 19.58
CA GLY A 93 11.37 -18.87 18.98
C GLY A 93 11.54 -17.98 17.75
N ARG A 94 10.55 -17.99 16.84
CA ARG A 94 10.56 -17.10 15.65
C ARG A 94 10.59 -15.63 16.03
N ILE A 95 9.81 -15.23 17.04
CA ILE A 95 9.79 -13.85 17.53
C ILE A 95 11.17 -13.47 18.10
N ALA A 96 11.77 -14.33 18.93
CA ALA A 96 13.08 -14.05 19.52
C ALA A 96 14.18 -13.87 18.47
N LYS A 97 14.17 -14.69 17.40
CA LYS A 97 15.10 -14.51 16.27
C LYS A 97 14.89 -13.17 15.55
N VAL A 98 13.64 -12.84 15.22
CA VAL A 98 13.30 -11.55 14.58
C VAL A 98 13.77 -10.38 15.44
N LEU A 99 13.53 -10.43 16.75
CA LEU A 99 14.00 -9.39 17.68
C LEU A 99 15.53 -9.32 17.75
N ALA A 100 16.23 -10.45 17.68
CA ALA A 100 17.69 -10.49 17.66
C ALA A 100 18.26 -9.92 16.36
N ASP A 101 17.61 -10.17 15.23
CA ASP A 101 17.98 -9.60 13.94
C ASP A 101 17.65 -8.09 13.87
N GLU A 102 16.49 -7.67 14.37
CA GLU A 102 16.08 -6.26 14.48
C GLU A 102 17.05 -5.47 15.39
N ARG A 103 17.54 -6.06 16.49
CA ARG A 103 18.52 -5.42 17.40
C ARG A 103 19.87 -5.10 16.72
N LYS A 104 20.26 -5.86 15.71
CA LYS A 104 21.53 -5.63 14.98
C LYS A 104 21.44 -4.43 14.03
N LEU A 105 20.23 -4.01 13.67
CA LEU A 105 20.03 -2.95 12.69
C LEU A 105 20.04 -1.60 13.38
N ASP A 106 20.77 -0.66 12.78
CA ASP A 106 20.76 0.74 13.22
C ASP A 106 19.46 1.43 12.76
N THR A 107 18.98 2.37 13.58
CA THR A 107 17.81 3.20 13.31
C THR A 107 18.13 4.42 12.45
N ALA A 108 19.41 4.78 12.25
CA ALA A 108 19.80 5.92 11.44
C ALA A 108 19.51 5.70 9.94
N ILE A 109 18.77 6.63 9.35
CA ILE A 109 18.43 6.65 7.93
C ILE A 109 19.44 7.55 7.22
N SER A 110 20.07 7.06 6.15
CA SER A 110 20.98 7.85 5.33
C SER A 110 20.30 8.30 4.04
N ALA A 111 20.60 9.51 3.56
CA ALA A 111 19.99 10.04 2.33
C ALA A 111 20.36 9.25 1.06
N THR A 112 21.54 8.61 1.03
CA THR A 112 22.00 7.78 -0.09
C THR A 112 21.28 6.45 -0.20
N GLU A 113 20.71 5.95 0.89
CA GLU A 113 19.92 4.71 0.91
C GLU A 113 18.51 4.93 0.34
N ILE A 114 18.07 6.19 0.25
CA ILE A 114 16.73 6.55 -0.23
C ILE A 114 16.74 6.53 -1.76
N GLY A 115 16.03 5.57 -2.33
CA GLY A 115 15.90 5.38 -3.79
C GLY A 115 16.73 4.24 -4.38
N ASP A 116 17.58 3.61 -3.57
CA ASP A 116 18.30 2.43 -3.99
C ASP A 116 17.41 1.17 -3.87
N VAL A 117 17.27 0.44 -4.98
CA VAL A 117 16.46 -0.78 -5.08
C VAL A 117 17.06 -1.89 -4.22
N GLU A 118 18.39 -1.96 -4.08
CA GLU A 118 19.04 -3.01 -3.30
C GLU A 118 18.83 -2.82 -1.79
N GLN A 119 18.85 -1.57 -1.33
CA GLN A 119 18.71 -1.24 0.08
C GLN A 119 17.26 -1.01 0.52
N GLU A 120 16.29 -1.08 -0.39
CA GLU A 120 14.86 -0.86 -0.10
C GLU A 120 14.36 -1.75 1.06
N ALA A 121 14.80 -3.01 1.08
CA ALA A 121 14.44 -3.99 2.09
C ALA A 121 14.97 -3.63 3.49
N HIS A 122 16.18 -3.08 3.57
CA HIS A 122 16.79 -2.61 4.81
C HIS A 122 16.17 -1.29 5.26
N LEU A 123 15.99 -0.34 4.34
CA LEU A 123 15.36 0.95 4.58
C LEU A 123 13.95 0.80 5.16
N SER A 124 13.13 -0.11 4.60
CA SER A 124 11.79 -0.40 5.10
C SER A 124 11.79 -0.82 6.58
N LEU A 125 12.78 -1.63 6.96
CA LEU A 125 12.93 -2.10 8.33
C LEU A 125 13.49 -1.01 9.25
N LYS A 126 14.44 -0.19 8.80
CA LYS A 126 14.93 0.99 9.55
C LYS A 126 13.78 1.97 9.87
N CYS A 127 12.95 2.29 8.86
CA CYS A 127 11.76 3.11 9.04
C CYS A 127 10.81 2.51 10.08
N ASN A 128 10.63 1.19 10.07
CA ASN A 128 9.80 0.49 11.05
C ASN A 128 10.32 0.67 12.48
N LEU A 129 11.62 0.42 12.68
CA LEU A 129 12.28 0.52 13.99
C LEU A 129 12.25 1.96 14.51
N TYR A 130 12.50 2.93 13.64
CA TYR A 130 12.47 4.34 14.03
C TYR A 130 11.06 4.81 14.42
N ILE A 131 10.00 4.37 13.73
CA ILE A 131 8.62 4.64 14.15
C ILE A 131 8.33 4.03 15.53
N HIS A 132 8.80 2.81 15.79
CA HIS A 132 8.66 2.18 17.10
C HIS A 132 9.40 2.96 18.20
N LEU A 133 10.62 3.43 17.91
CA LEU A 133 11.39 4.27 18.82
C LEU A 133 10.63 5.57 19.14
N LEU A 134 10.11 6.27 18.14
CA LEU A 134 9.32 7.49 18.34
C LEU A 134 8.08 7.24 19.19
N LEU A 135 7.37 6.13 18.96
CA LEU A 135 6.20 5.76 19.75
C LEU A 135 6.54 5.39 21.20
N GLN A 136 7.72 4.82 21.42
CA GLN A 136 8.23 4.53 22.77
C GLN A 136 8.59 5.83 23.49
N LEU A 137 9.37 6.71 22.86
CA LEU A 137 9.72 8.02 23.40
C LEU A 137 8.48 8.88 23.70
N TRP A 138 7.47 8.83 22.84
CA TRP A 138 6.19 9.50 23.09
C TRP A 138 5.57 9.02 24.39
N GLN A 139 5.54 7.71 24.60
CA GLN A 139 4.97 7.12 25.82
C GLN A 139 5.78 7.48 27.08
N GLU A 140 7.11 7.53 26.99
CA GLU A 140 8.00 7.89 28.10
C GLU A 140 7.81 9.37 28.50
N GLU A 141 7.72 10.26 27.52
CA GLU A 141 7.56 11.71 27.74
C GLU A 141 6.14 12.13 28.15
N CYS A 142 5.20 11.18 28.16
CA CYS A 142 3.78 11.42 28.46
C CYS A 142 3.16 12.58 27.65
N TYR A 143 3.64 12.83 26.43
CA TYR A 143 3.07 13.88 25.56
C TYR A 143 1.66 13.49 25.15
N LYS A 144 0.63 14.34 25.35
CA LYS A 144 -0.76 14.12 24.88
C LYS A 144 -1.23 12.65 25.01
N PRO A 145 -1.38 12.14 26.25
CA PRO A 145 -1.64 10.72 26.51
C PRO A 145 -2.95 10.20 25.90
N GLU A 146 -3.91 11.08 25.60
CA GLU A 146 -5.17 10.74 24.96
C GLU A 146 -5.01 10.29 23.49
N LEU A 147 -3.98 10.80 22.79
CA LEU A 147 -3.80 10.55 21.35
C LEU A 147 -2.93 9.32 21.04
N ILE A 148 -2.12 8.83 21.98
CA ILE A 148 -1.14 7.77 21.71
C ILE A 148 -1.80 6.45 21.30
N LEU A 149 -2.93 6.10 21.93
CA LEU A 149 -3.64 4.85 21.64
C LEU A 149 -4.22 4.86 20.22
N GLU A 150 -4.88 5.96 19.85
CA GLU A 150 -5.43 6.15 18.51
C GLU A 150 -4.31 6.13 17.45
N THR A 151 -3.21 6.84 17.72
CA THR A 151 -2.05 6.93 16.83
C THR A 151 -1.39 5.56 16.63
N LYS A 152 -1.24 4.76 17.70
CA LYS A 152 -0.75 3.36 17.60
C LYS A 152 -1.66 2.49 16.75
N LYS A 153 -2.99 2.58 16.92
CA LYS A 153 -3.97 1.83 16.12
C LYS A 153 -3.90 2.20 14.64
N ALA A 154 -3.81 3.49 14.34
CA ALA A 154 -3.72 4.00 12.97
C ALA A 154 -2.39 3.65 12.28
N LEU A 155 -1.28 3.61 13.01
CA LEU A 155 0.04 3.23 12.47
C LEU A 155 0.25 1.72 12.35
N TYR A 156 -0.50 0.89 13.08
CA TYR A 156 -0.38 -0.57 13.02
C TYR A 156 -0.37 -1.16 11.59
N PRO A 157 -1.31 -0.82 10.69
CA PRO A 157 -1.27 -1.34 9.32
C PRO A 157 -0.01 -0.93 8.55
N LEU A 158 0.51 0.28 8.78
CA LEU A 158 1.74 0.76 8.15
C LEU A 158 2.96 -0.02 8.65
N VAL A 159 3.11 -0.15 9.97
CA VAL A 159 4.20 -0.91 10.60
C VAL A 159 4.19 -2.37 10.13
N LEU A 160 3.00 -2.97 9.97
CA LEU A 160 2.90 -4.32 9.42
C LEU A 160 3.35 -4.41 7.96
N LYS A 161 2.98 -3.42 7.12
CA LYS A 161 3.41 -3.34 5.71
C LYS A 161 4.92 -3.16 5.58
N LEU A 162 5.51 -2.30 6.41
CA LEU A 162 6.97 -2.06 6.47
C LEU A 162 7.74 -3.33 6.87
N ARG A 163 7.32 -4.01 7.96
CA ARG A 163 7.97 -5.26 8.38
C ARG A 163 7.89 -6.35 7.30
N LYS A 164 6.78 -6.41 6.56
CA LYS A 164 6.58 -7.36 5.45
C LYS A 164 7.19 -6.90 4.12
N ARG A 165 7.77 -5.70 4.04
CA ARG A 165 8.32 -5.09 2.81
C ARG A 165 7.30 -5.08 1.66
N ARG A 166 6.04 -4.73 1.97
CA ARG A 166 4.93 -4.67 1.00
C ARG A 166 4.46 -3.24 0.71
N LEU A 167 5.16 -2.25 1.23
CA LEU A 167 4.88 -0.85 0.92
C LEU A 167 5.41 -0.55 -0.48
N SER A 168 4.72 0.28 -1.27
CA SER A 168 5.25 0.66 -2.59
C SER A 168 6.50 1.51 -2.44
N SER A 169 7.41 1.42 -3.41
CA SER A 169 8.67 2.17 -3.42
C SER A 169 8.45 3.68 -3.30
N GLU A 170 7.41 4.23 -3.95
CA GLU A 170 7.05 5.65 -3.88
C GLU A 170 6.63 6.10 -2.47
N PHE A 171 5.79 5.29 -1.80
CA PHE A 171 5.37 5.56 -0.41
C PHE A 171 6.55 5.40 0.55
N LEU A 172 7.39 4.40 0.34
CA LEU A 172 8.57 4.14 1.16
C LEU A 172 9.60 5.26 1.05
N THR A 173 9.91 5.70 -0.17
CA THR A 173 10.84 6.82 -0.43
C THR A 173 10.36 8.09 0.25
N SER A 174 9.07 8.41 0.10
CA SER A 174 8.49 9.60 0.70
C SER A 174 8.48 9.54 2.23
N LEU A 175 8.11 8.38 2.79
CA LEU A 175 8.12 8.14 4.23
C LEU A 175 9.54 8.20 4.81
N ALA A 176 10.50 7.55 4.15
CA ALA A 176 11.91 7.57 4.55
C ALA A 176 12.47 8.99 4.54
N THR A 177 12.14 9.78 3.53
CA THR A 177 12.52 11.20 3.46
C THR A 177 11.97 12.02 4.63
N ILE A 178 10.70 11.79 5.01
CA ILE A 178 10.09 12.47 6.17
C ILE A 178 10.83 12.07 7.46
N LEU A 179 11.07 10.77 7.65
CA LEU A 179 11.73 10.26 8.84
C LEU A 179 13.19 10.73 8.92
N PHE A 180 13.90 10.75 7.79
CA PHE A 180 15.26 11.30 7.67
C PHE A 180 15.32 12.77 8.13
N HIS A 181 14.47 13.66 7.57
CA HIS A 181 14.44 15.05 8.01
C HIS A 181 14.03 15.20 9.48
N THR A 182 13.17 14.30 9.99
CA THR A 182 12.80 14.26 11.41
C THR A 182 13.98 13.89 12.30
N GLN A 183 14.84 12.93 11.86
CA GLN A 183 16.08 12.57 12.56
C GLN A 183 17.10 13.70 12.58
N GLN A 184 17.18 14.49 11.50
CA GLN A 184 18.06 15.65 11.40
C GLN A 184 17.53 16.90 12.13
N HIS A 185 16.41 16.79 12.85
CA HIS A 185 15.71 17.91 13.50
C HIS A 185 15.29 19.04 12.54
N GLN A 186 15.13 18.72 11.27
CA GLN A 186 14.72 19.62 10.18
C GLN A 186 13.20 19.53 9.96
N PHE A 187 12.43 19.97 10.96
CA PHE A 187 10.97 19.84 10.98
C PHE A 187 10.22 20.58 9.84
N PRO A 188 10.67 21.77 9.39
CA PRO A 188 10.07 22.43 8.22
C PRO A 188 10.19 21.57 6.95
N GLN A 189 11.38 21.01 6.71
CA GLN A 189 11.66 20.12 5.58
C GLN A 189 10.87 18.81 5.71
N ALA A 190 10.79 18.22 6.90
CA ALA A 190 9.97 17.04 7.17
C ALA A 190 8.49 17.31 6.87
N THR A 191 7.97 18.48 7.27
CA THR A 191 6.60 18.89 7.00
C THR A 191 6.36 19.12 5.51
N GLN A 192 7.30 19.73 4.78
CA GLN A 192 7.20 19.89 3.33
C GLN A 192 7.15 18.52 2.60
N SER A 193 8.01 17.58 2.99
CA SER A 193 7.99 16.21 2.47
C SER A 193 6.67 15.49 2.79
N TYR A 194 6.13 15.69 3.99
CA TYR A 194 4.81 15.19 4.38
C TYR A 194 3.68 15.75 3.50
N MET A 195 3.72 17.05 3.17
CA MET A 195 2.73 17.65 2.29
C MET A 195 2.78 17.04 0.88
N LYS A 196 3.98 16.85 0.32
CA LYS A 196 4.16 16.16 -0.97
C LYS A 196 3.54 14.77 -0.94
N LEU A 197 3.88 13.97 0.08
CA LEU A 197 3.32 12.62 0.27
C LEU A 197 1.79 12.64 0.36
N SER A 198 1.22 13.57 1.10
CA SER A 198 -0.24 13.66 1.33
C SER A 198 -1.00 13.99 0.04
N ILE A 199 -0.43 14.86 -0.79
CA ILE A 199 -0.99 15.28 -2.08
C ILE A 199 -0.89 14.18 -3.15
N GLY A 200 0.02 13.21 -3.01
CA GLY A 200 0.26 12.19 -4.06
C GLY A 200 1.58 12.32 -4.80
N ASN A 201 2.43 13.25 -4.37
CA ASN A 201 3.76 13.47 -4.93
C ASN A 201 4.82 12.74 -4.12
N VAL A 202 5.88 12.34 -4.80
CA VAL A 202 7.00 11.61 -4.21
C VAL A 202 7.95 12.61 -3.56
N ALA A 203 8.24 12.43 -2.28
CA ALA A 203 9.20 13.26 -1.57
C ALA A 203 10.60 12.62 -1.62
N TRP A 204 11.57 13.36 -2.16
CA TRP A 204 12.99 13.00 -2.19
C TRP A 204 13.80 13.92 -1.27
N PRO A 205 14.88 13.43 -0.64
CA PRO A 205 15.72 14.24 0.23
C PRO A 205 16.49 15.29 -0.59
N ILE A 206 16.80 16.42 0.03
CA ILE A 206 17.46 17.54 -0.65
C ILE A 206 18.82 17.07 -1.18
N GLY A 207 19.07 17.27 -2.47
CA GLY A 207 20.31 16.87 -3.14
C GLY A 207 20.29 15.47 -3.77
N VAL A 208 19.23 14.69 -3.58
CA VAL A 208 19.02 13.41 -4.27
C VAL A 208 17.76 13.56 -5.12
N THR A 209 17.91 13.54 -6.43
CA THR A 209 16.76 13.51 -7.35
C THR A 209 16.77 12.19 -8.10
N SER A 210 15.63 11.50 -8.16
CA SER A 210 15.45 10.23 -8.89
C SER A 210 15.50 10.33 -10.42
N VAL A 211 15.97 11.46 -10.96
CA VAL A 211 15.89 11.75 -12.37
C VAL A 211 17.19 12.36 -12.88
N GLY A 212 17.88 11.60 -13.75
CA GLY A 212 18.83 12.15 -14.69
C GLY A 212 18.14 13.18 -15.61
N ILE A 213 18.94 14.06 -16.21
CA ILE A 213 18.53 15.18 -17.08
C ILE A 213 17.51 14.81 -18.19
N HIS A 214 17.32 13.53 -18.52
CA HIS A 214 16.48 13.07 -19.63
C HIS A 214 15.14 12.41 -19.19
N ALA A 215 14.90 12.23 -17.89
CA ALA A 215 13.66 11.61 -17.37
C ALA A 215 12.57 12.63 -16.98
N ARG A 216 12.86 13.93 -17.11
CA ARG A 216 11.98 15.03 -16.64
C ARG A 216 10.67 15.12 -17.43
N SER A 217 10.67 14.82 -18.73
CA SER A 217 9.48 14.90 -19.59
C SER A 217 8.43 13.82 -19.28
N ALA A 218 8.83 12.67 -18.75
CA ALA A 218 7.90 11.60 -18.33
C ALA A 218 7.32 11.85 -16.93
N HIS A 219 8.10 12.48 -16.04
CA HIS A 219 7.69 12.77 -14.67
C HIS A 219 6.55 13.81 -14.59
N GLU A 220 6.59 14.86 -15.43
CA GLU A 220 5.49 15.84 -15.53
C GLU A 220 4.19 15.21 -16.05
N ARG A 221 4.28 14.26 -16.98
CA ARG A 221 3.10 13.58 -17.55
C ARG A 221 2.42 12.61 -16.56
N ILE A 222 3.16 12.11 -15.57
CA ILE A 222 2.66 11.29 -14.45
C ILE A 222 2.08 12.17 -13.33
N GLN A 223 2.40 13.47 -13.29
CA GLN A 223 1.81 14.46 -12.38
C GLN A 223 0.52 15.10 -12.95
N GLY A 224 -0.08 14.49 -13.99
CA GLY A 224 -1.27 14.98 -14.66
C GLY A 224 -2.45 15.28 -13.72
N LYS A 225 -3.27 16.23 -14.18
CA LYS A 225 -4.39 16.96 -13.53
C LYS A 225 -5.46 16.12 -12.80
N ASP A 226 -5.42 14.79 -12.95
CA ASP A 226 -6.42 13.84 -12.42
C ASP A 226 -5.87 12.91 -11.32
N LYS A 227 -4.66 13.17 -10.78
CA LYS A 227 -4.14 12.37 -9.67
C LYS A 227 -4.90 12.64 -8.37
N ILE A 228 -5.67 11.64 -7.93
CA ILE A 228 -6.31 11.62 -6.61
C ILE A 228 -5.21 11.64 -5.54
N ALA A 229 -5.38 12.51 -4.54
CA ALA A 229 -4.41 12.64 -3.46
C ALA A 229 -4.29 11.35 -2.65
N ASN A 230 -3.08 11.02 -2.17
CA ASN A 230 -2.85 9.80 -1.39
C ASN A 230 -3.76 9.71 -0.15
N VAL A 231 -4.06 10.86 0.45
CA VAL A 231 -4.98 10.98 1.60
C VAL A 231 -6.44 10.62 1.25
N MET A 232 -6.80 10.65 -0.03
CA MET A 232 -8.15 10.36 -0.55
C MET A 232 -8.29 8.93 -1.10
N LEU A 233 -7.19 8.16 -1.19
CA LEU A 233 -7.21 6.81 -1.77
C LEU A 233 -7.98 5.80 -0.92
N ASP A 234 -7.58 5.64 0.34
CA ASP A 234 -8.18 4.67 1.26
C ASP A 234 -8.12 5.15 2.73
N GLU A 235 -9.05 4.66 3.54
CA GLU A 235 -9.19 5.01 4.96
C GLU A 235 -7.90 4.71 5.74
N HIS A 236 -7.35 3.51 5.55
CA HIS A 236 -6.16 3.10 6.28
C HIS A 236 -4.96 3.98 5.91
N THR A 237 -4.82 4.35 4.64
CA THR A 237 -3.78 5.25 4.16
C THR A 237 -3.91 6.64 4.71
N ARG A 238 -5.13 7.19 4.69
CA ARG A 238 -5.42 8.47 5.33
C ARG A 238 -5.04 8.48 6.81
N LEU A 239 -5.42 7.45 7.55
CA LEU A 239 -5.17 7.35 8.99
C LEU A 239 -3.69 7.27 9.32
N TRP A 240 -2.90 6.45 8.61
CA TRP A 240 -1.47 6.36 8.89
C TRP A 240 -0.73 7.61 8.43
N ILE A 241 -1.08 8.22 7.29
CA ILE A 241 -0.48 9.50 6.83
C ILE A 241 -0.73 10.58 7.89
N THR A 242 -1.97 10.73 8.34
CA THR A 242 -2.32 11.68 9.40
C THR A 242 -1.53 11.40 10.69
N SER A 243 -1.34 10.13 11.04
CA SER A 243 -0.56 9.72 12.20
C SER A 243 0.93 10.00 12.06
N VAL A 244 1.50 9.94 10.86
CA VAL A 244 2.89 10.36 10.60
C VAL A 244 3.06 11.85 10.91
N LYS A 245 2.10 12.71 10.56
CA LYS A 245 2.18 14.13 10.95
C LYS A 245 2.17 14.31 12.47
N ARG A 246 1.37 13.51 13.19
CA ARG A 246 1.37 13.51 14.66
C ARG A 246 2.77 13.18 15.21
N LEU A 247 3.48 12.21 14.63
CA LEU A 247 4.87 11.88 15.01
C LEU A 247 5.83 13.05 14.77
N ILE A 248 5.72 13.75 13.63
CA ILE A 248 6.56 14.94 13.36
C ILE A 248 6.33 16.03 14.41
N THR A 249 5.07 16.32 14.73
CA THR A 249 4.71 17.34 15.73
C THR A 249 5.17 16.95 17.13
N PHE A 250 5.10 15.67 17.48
CA PHE A 250 5.67 15.15 18.73
C PHE A 250 7.18 15.35 18.78
N ALA A 251 7.92 14.94 17.74
CA ALA A 251 9.37 15.09 17.69
C ALA A 251 9.80 16.57 17.77
N GLU A 252 9.07 17.47 17.11
CA GLU A 252 9.30 18.92 17.21
C GLU A 252 9.05 19.47 18.62
N ALA A 253 8.01 18.99 19.30
CA ALA A 253 7.72 19.40 20.68
C ALA A 253 8.80 18.89 21.65
N LEU A 254 9.27 17.66 21.47
CA LEU A 254 10.35 17.05 22.25
C LEU A 254 11.64 17.87 22.14
N GLU A 255 12.03 18.23 20.92
CA GLU A 255 13.25 19.03 20.70
C GLU A 255 13.13 20.45 21.25
N ARG A 256 11.95 21.08 21.17
CA ARG A 256 11.71 22.38 21.83
C ARG A 256 11.89 22.30 23.34
N ARG A 257 11.41 21.21 23.97
CA ARG A 257 11.57 20.99 25.42
C ARG A 257 13.05 20.81 25.80
N LYS A 258 13.80 19.99 25.07
CA LYS A 258 15.24 19.79 25.32
C LYS A 258 16.03 21.10 25.21
N LYS A 259 15.76 21.91 24.18
CA LYS A 259 16.40 23.23 24.01
C LYS A 259 16.10 24.16 25.19
N SER A 260 14.87 24.15 25.72
CA SER A 260 14.53 24.96 26.89
C SER A 260 15.24 24.52 28.17
N GLN A 261 15.55 23.22 28.31
CA GLN A 261 16.30 22.70 29.46
C GLN A 261 17.77 23.13 29.40
N HIS A 262 18.41 23.00 28.23
CA HIS A 262 19.80 23.44 28.03
C HIS A 262 19.99 24.96 28.06
N ALA A 263 18.94 25.75 27.80
CA ALA A 263 19.01 27.21 27.92
C ALA A 263 18.90 27.69 29.37
N ASN A 264 18.52 26.81 30.31
CA ASN A 264 18.31 27.11 31.72
C ASN A 264 19.39 26.52 32.63
N GLU A 265 20.37 25.81 32.05
CA GLU A 265 21.60 25.30 32.66
C GLU A 265 22.78 26.21 32.30
#